data_AF-A0A2G4IUQ6-F1
#
_entry.id   AF-A0A2G4IUQ6-F1
#
_cell.length_a   1.000
_cell.length_b   1.000
_cell.length_c   1.000
_cell.angle_alpha   90.00
_cell.angle_beta   90.00
_cell.angle_gamma   90.00
#
_symmetry.space_group_name_H-M   'P 1'
#
loop_
_entity.id
_entity.type
_entity.pdbx_description
1 polymer ?
#
loop_
_entity_poly.entity_id
_entity_poly.type
_entity_poly.pdbx_seq_one_letter_code
_entity_poly.pdbx_strand_id
1 'polypeptide(L)'
;MNNLFPKHRFCDRSLLVVLLAFCWIGSLQTAQAGGHDVIEKRYFLRSQGASWHSAWYSPWEGRPLALVVPPTAEFTTEYSWGVPSSRVLPLVHQYHRPYPGPGAVSGRYRFRPTPNQPGDTVQFGVQSIRGPW
;
A
#
# COMPACT_ATOMS: atom_id res chain seq x y z
N MET A 1 -45.63 -8.42 70.29
CA MET A 1 -45.37 -8.79 68.88
C MET A 1 -45.42 -7.51 68.07
N ASN A 2 -44.32 -7.14 67.41
CA ASN A 2 -44.24 -6.49 66.09
C ASN A 2 -42.96 -5.67 65.89
N ASN A 3 -42.21 -6.11 64.86
CA ASN A 3 -41.42 -5.36 63.88
C ASN A 3 -40.09 -4.71 64.30
N LEU A 4 -39.01 -5.47 64.11
CA LEU A 4 -37.65 -4.95 63.93
C LEU A 4 -36.97 -5.70 62.77
N PHE A 5 -37.18 -5.22 61.54
CA PHE A 5 -36.33 -5.57 60.39
C PHE A 5 -35.29 -4.46 60.19
N PRO A 6 -33.99 -4.70 60.45
CA PRO A 6 -32.95 -3.77 60.06
C PRO A 6 -32.59 -3.93 58.57
N LYS A 7 -32.78 -2.83 57.87
CA LYS A 7 -32.55 -2.57 56.44
C LYS A 7 -31.17 -3.04 55.93
N HIS A 8 -31.13 -4.02 55.02
CA HIS A 8 -29.95 -4.51 54.27
C HIS A 8 -29.29 -3.48 53.31
N ARG A 9 -29.54 -2.17 53.46
CA ARG A 9 -29.27 -1.15 52.42
C ARG A 9 -27.80 -0.75 52.21
N PHE A 10 -26.86 -1.28 52.99
CA PHE A 10 -25.43 -1.01 52.85
C PHE A 10 -24.69 -2.03 51.97
N CYS A 11 -25.18 -3.28 51.90
CA CYS A 11 -24.52 -4.34 51.13
C CYS A 11 -24.78 -4.18 49.61
N ASP A 12 -26.01 -3.88 49.22
CA ASP A 12 -26.41 -3.78 47.80
C ASP A 12 -25.75 -2.62 47.06
N ARG A 13 -25.54 -1.47 47.74
CA ARG A 13 -24.88 -0.30 47.15
C ARG A 13 -23.39 -0.52 46.92
N SER A 14 -22.75 -1.25 47.82
CA SER A 14 -21.32 -1.58 47.73
C SER A 14 -21.07 -2.58 46.59
N LEU A 15 -21.96 -3.57 46.45
CA LEU A 15 -21.93 -4.54 45.34
C LEU A 15 -22.12 -3.87 43.97
N LEU A 16 -23.04 -2.92 43.86
CA LEU A 16 -23.24 -2.15 42.63
C LEU A 16 -22.03 -1.32 42.22
N VAL A 17 -21.35 -0.68 43.17
CA VAL A 17 -20.14 0.11 42.88
C VAL A 17 -19.00 -0.78 42.39
N VAL A 18 -18.82 -1.96 42.99
CA VAL A 18 -17.79 -2.93 42.55
C VAL A 18 -18.08 -3.47 41.16
N LEU A 19 -19.34 -3.80 40.85
CA LEU A 19 -19.74 -4.28 39.53
C LEU A 19 -19.58 -3.20 38.46
N LEU A 20 -19.91 -1.96 38.77
CA LEU A 20 -19.69 -0.83 37.86
C LEU A 20 -18.20 -0.57 37.61
N ALA A 21 -17.36 -0.67 38.65
CA ALA A 21 -15.91 -0.54 38.50
C ALA A 21 -15.31 -1.66 37.63
N PHE A 22 -15.77 -2.91 37.81
CA PHE A 22 -15.35 -4.03 36.96
C PHE A 22 -15.81 -3.87 35.51
N CYS A 23 -17.03 -3.37 35.29
CA CYS A 23 -17.57 -3.11 33.96
C CYS A 23 -16.81 -1.98 33.25
N TRP A 24 -16.37 -0.95 34.00
CA TRP A 24 -15.54 0.13 33.48
C TRP A 24 -14.16 -0.37 33.04
N ILE A 25 -13.51 -1.23 33.82
CA ILE A 25 -12.20 -1.79 33.49
C ILE A 25 -12.29 -2.76 32.29
N GLY A 26 -13.36 -3.56 32.21
CA GLY A 26 -13.59 -4.50 31.09
C GLY A 26 -13.93 -3.83 29.75
N SER A 27 -14.30 -2.54 29.76
CA SER A 27 -14.62 -1.78 28.55
C SER A 27 -13.40 -1.16 27.87
N LEU A 28 -12.19 -1.36 28.40
CA LEU A 28 -10.93 -0.93 27.80
C LEU A 28 -10.55 -1.83 26.62
N GLN A 29 -11.41 -1.90 25.60
CA GLN A 29 -11.05 -2.58 24.36
C GLN A 29 -10.10 -1.68 23.57
N THR A 30 -8.86 -2.11 23.44
CA THR A 30 -7.89 -1.43 22.58
C THR A 30 -8.31 -1.64 21.12
N ALA A 31 -8.66 -0.54 20.44
CA ALA A 31 -8.97 -0.56 19.02
C ALA A 31 -7.66 -0.72 18.24
N GLN A 32 -7.25 -1.96 17.96
CA GLN A 32 -6.08 -2.25 17.13
C GLN A 32 -6.45 -2.09 15.65
N ALA A 33 -5.88 -1.08 14.99
CA ALA A 33 -5.94 -0.91 13.55
C ALA A 33 -4.95 -1.89 12.86
N GLY A 34 -5.31 -3.18 12.79
CA GLY A 34 -4.45 -4.26 12.25
C GLY A 34 -4.62 -4.57 10.75
N GLY A 35 -5.21 -3.67 9.96
CA GLY A 35 -5.63 -3.97 8.58
C GLY A 35 -4.56 -3.82 7.49
N HIS A 36 -3.46 -3.11 7.76
CA HIS A 36 -2.52 -2.69 6.72
C HIS A 36 -1.49 -3.77 6.38
N ASP A 37 -1.01 -4.52 7.38
CA ASP A 37 0.07 -5.52 7.23
C ASP A 37 -0.24 -6.62 6.21
N VAL A 38 -1.48 -7.10 6.13
CA VAL A 38 -1.86 -8.18 5.20
C VAL A 38 -1.91 -7.71 3.74
N ILE A 39 -2.31 -6.46 3.52
CA ILE A 39 -2.38 -5.84 2.20
C ILE A 39 -0.96 -5.50 1.73
N GLU A 40 -0.15 -4.91 2.60
CA GLU A 40 1.25 -4.62 2.34
C GLU A 40 2.04 -5.88 2.04
N LYS A 41 1.88 -6.95 2.82
CA LYS A 41 2.52 -8.26 2.57
C LYS A 41 2.11 -8.85 1.23
N ARG A 42 0.86 -8.68 0.80
CA ARG A 42 0.40 -9.15 -0.52
C ARG A 42 1.06 -8.38 -1.65
N TYR A 43 1.13 -7.04 -1.55
CA TYR A 43 1.85 -6.24 -2.54
C TYR A 43 3.33 -6.57 -2.53
N PHE A 44 3.90 -6.83 -1.35
CA PHE A 44 5.28 -7.22 -1.23
C PHE A 44 5.57 -8.51 -2.01
N LEU A 45 4.77 -9.56 -1.79
CA LEU A 45 4.93 -10.83 -2.50
C LEU A 45 4.68 -10.70 -4.01
N ARG A 46 3.69 -9.89 -4.44
CA ARG A 46 3.40 -9.64 -5.86
C ARG A 46 4.55 -8.90 -6.56
N SER A 47 5.29 -8.07 -5.84
CA SER A 47 6.41 -7.30 -6.38
C SER A 47 7.60 -8.17 -6.78
N GLN A 48 7.83 -9.30 -6.10
CA GLN A 48 9.07 -10.09 -6.29
C GLN A 48 9.24 -10.63 -7.72
N GLY A 49 8.13 -10.83 -8.45
CA GLY A 49 8.14 -11.21 -9.86
C GLY A 49 7.78 -10.08 -10.81
N ALA A 50 7.56 -8.86 -10.31
CA ALA A 50 7.16 -7.73 -11.13
C ALA A 50 8.38 -7.03 -11.73
N SER A 51 8.32 -6.73 -13.03
CA SER A 51 9.30 -5.85 -13.68
C SER A 51 9.12 -4.41 -13.20
N TRP A 52 10.23 -3.68 -13.05
CA TRP A 52 10.16 -2.24 -12.78
C TRP A 52 9.77 -1.42 -14.01
N HIS A 53 10.08 -1.92 -15.20
CA HIS A 53 9.81 -1.28 -16.47
C HIS A 53 8.71 -2.00 -17.26
N SER A 54 8.14 -1.30 -18.25
CA SER A 54 7.19 -1.89 -19.19
C SER A 54 7.90 -2.58 -20.36
N ALA A 55 7.13 -3.09 -21.33
CA ALA A 55 7.65 -3.69 -22.56
C ALA A 55 8.12 -2.66 -23.60
N TRP A 56 8.01 -1.36 -23.33
CA TRP A 56 8.32 -0.28 -24.28
C TRP A 56 9.61 0.42 -23.91
N TYR A 57 10.35 0.89 -24.91
CA TYR A 57 11.53 1.72 -24.71
C TYR A 57 11.28 3.18 -25.08
N SER A 58 12.05 4.09 -24.50
CA SER A 58 11.97 5.50 -24.86
C SER A 58 12.73 5.77 -26.17
N PRO A 59 12.14 6.43 -27.18
CA PRO A 59 12.77 6.64 -28.48
C PRO A 59 14.14 7.33 -28.43
N TRP A 60 14.34 8.20 -27.43
CA TRP A 60 15.56 8.98 -27.25
C TRP A 60 16.75 8.13 -26.79
N GLU A 61 16.52 7.18 -25.88
CA GLU A 61 17.59 6.36 -25.27
C GLU A 61 17.66 4.95 -25.88
N GLY A 62 16.57 4.45 -26.44
CA GLY A 62 16.48 3.07 -26.94
C GLY A 62 16.43 2.00 -25.83
N ARG A 63 16.14 2.39 -24.59
CA ARG A 63 15.87 1.50 -23.45
C ARG A 63 14.72 2.07 -22.59
N PRO A 64 14.12 1.31 -21.67
CA PRO A 64 13.18 1.84 -20.70
C PRO A 64 13.83 2.88 -19.78
N LEU A 65 13.14 3.99 -19.56
CA LEU A 65 13.62 5.12 -18.76
C LEU A 65 13.00 5.10 -17.38
N ALA A 66 13.83 5.25 -16.35
CA ALA A 66 13.38 5.41 -14.97
C ALA A 66 13.07 6.89 -14.67
N LEU A 67 11.83 7.18 -14.29
CA LEU A 67 11.43 8.45 -13.71
C LEU A 67 11.48 8.34 -12.18
N VAL A 68 12.46 8.98 -11.54
CA VAL A 68 12.59 8.88 -10.09
C VAL A 68 11.52 9.71 -9.38
N VAL A 69 10.74 9.06 -8.51
CA VAL A 69 9.70 9.68 -7.67
C VAL A 69 10.11 9.59 -6.19
N PRO A 70 9.49 10.36 -5.28
CA PRO A 70 9.78 10.27 -3.85
C PRO A 70 9.62 8.84 -3.29
N PRO A 71 10.36 8.48 -2.21
CA PRO A 71 10.30 7.14 -1.62
C PRO A 71 8.90 6.79 -1.05
N THR A 72 8.13 7.82 -0.69
CA THR A 72 6.78 7.73 -0.13
C THR A 72 5.69 7.57 -1.19
N ALA A 73 6.02 7.65 -2.48
CA ALA A 73 5.02 7.50 -3.54
C ALA A 73 4.50 6.06 -3.61
N GLU A 74 3.20 5.86 -3.35
CA GLU A 74 2.58 4.53 -3.34
C GLU A 74 1.95 4.12 -4.67
N PHE A 75 1.55 5.09 -5.49
CA PHE A 75 0.80 4.86 -6.72
C PHE A 75 1.37 5.71 -7.86
N THR A 76 1.17 5.22 -9.08
CA THR A 76 1.44 5.97 -10.30
C THR A 76 0.17 6.01 -11.15
N THR A 77 -0.01 7.10 -11.89
CA THR A 77 -1.13 7.29 -12.78
C THR A 77 -0.63 7.24 -14.22
N GLU A 78 -1.25 6.38 -15.02
CA GLU A 78 -0.99 6.27 -16.45
C GLU A 78 -2.21 6.82 -17.20
N TYR A 79 -1.97 7.60 -18.25
CA TYR A 79 -3.01 8.23 -19.06
C TYR A 79 -3.13 7.55 -20.42
N SER A 80 -4.37 7.37 -20.86
CA SER A 80 -4.74 6.74 -22.11
C SER A 80 -5.63 7.67 -22.91
N TRP A 81 -5.43 7.66 -24.23
CA TRP A 81 -6.27 8.38 -25.19
C TRP A 81 -7.56 7.62 -25.52
N GLY A 82 -7.67 6.36 -25.10
CA GLY A 82 -8.86 5.53 -25.23
C GLY A 82 -9.68 5.48 -23.94
N VAL A 83 -10.57 4.49 -23.86
CA VAL A 83 -11.38 4.21 -22.66
C VAL A 83 -10.81 2.98 -21.94
N PRO A 84 -10.48 3.06 -20.63
CA PRO A 84 -10.53 4.23 -19.76
C PRO A 84 -9.41 5.24 -20.07
N SER A 85 -9.65 6.52 -19.76
CA SER A 85 -8.69 7.61 -20.03
C SER A 85 -7.53 7.67 -19.03
N SER A 86 -7.65 7.03 -17.86
CA SER A 86 -6.54 6.87 -16.93
C SER A 86 -6.67 5.59 -16.11
N ARG A 87 -5.54 5.11 -15.59
CA ARG A 87 -5.46 4.01 -14.63
C ARG A 87 -4.48 4.37 -13.52
N VAL A 88 -4.81 3.95 -12.31
CA VAL A 88 -3.94 4.09 -11.14
C VAL A 88 -3.40 2.71 -10.79
N LEU A 89 -2.08 2.59 -10.72
CA LEU A 89 -1.39 1.34 -10.42
C LEU A 89 -0.54 1.51 -9.17
N PRO A 90 -0.46 0.49 -8.29
CA PRO A 90 0.45 0.52 -7.17
C PRO A 90 1.90 0.51 -7.68
N LEU A 91 2.69 1.43 -7.15
CA LEU A 91 4.12 1.47 -7.38
C LEU A 91 4.81 0.48 -6.43
N VAL A 92 4.97 -0.75 -6.93
CA VAL A 92 5.63 -1.84 -6.21
C VAL A 92 7.11 -1.56 -5.96
N HIS A 93 7.73 -2.30 -5.04
CA HIS A 93 9.15 -2.14 -4.78
C HIS A 93 9.97 -2.68 -5.97
N GLN A 94 10.84 -1.83 -6.52
CA GLN A 94 11.56 -2.09 -7.77
C GLN A 94 13.06 -2.32 -7.57
N TYR A 95 13.54 -2.16 -6.34
CA TYR A 95 14.93 -2.38 -6.00
C TYR A 95 15.15 -3.81 -5.51
N HIS A 96 15.77 -4.62 -6.35
CA HIS A 96 16.59 -5.71 -5.84
C HIS A 96 17.93 -5.09 -5.44
N ARG A 97 18.27 -5.07 -4.15
CA ARG A 97 19.65 -4.82 -3.72
C ARG A 97 20.41 -6.13 -3.95
N PRO A 98 21.56 -6.17 -4.64
CA PRO A 98 22.43 -5.07 -5.12
C PRO A 98 22.06 -4.49 -6.50
N TYR A 99 22.50 -3.25 -6.77
CA TYR A 99 22.41 -2.61 -8.09
C TYR A 99 22.93 -3.58 -9.18
N PRO A 100 22.12 -3.92 -10.20
CA PRO A 100 22.46 -4.97 -11.15
C PRO A 100 23.56 -4.59 -12.18
N GLY A 101 24.16 -3.41 -12.04
CA GLY A 101 25.24 -2.94 -12.90
C GLY A 101 24.76 -2.23 -14.18
N PRO A 102 25.67 -1.55 -14.90
CA PRO A 102 25.37 -1.01 -16.23
C PRO A 102 24.93 -2.14 -17.18
N GLY A 103 23.83 -1.94 -17.91
CA GLY A 103 23.32 -2.93 -18.87
C GLY A 103 22.39 -4.00 -18.30
N ALA A 104 21.99 -3.89 -17.02
CA ALA A 104 21.00 -4.76 -16.39
C ALA A 104 19.67 -4.87 -17.15
N VAL A 105 19.32 -3.83 -17.89
CA VAL A 105 18.19 -3.82 -18.81
C VAL A 105 18.73 -3.81 -20.24
N SER A 106 18.34 -4.82 -21.02
CA SER A 106 18.76 -4.97 -22.42
C SER A 106 18.39 -3.75 -23.25
N GLY A 107 19.14 -3.48 -24.32
CA GLY A 107 18.77 -2.43 -25.27
C GLY A 107 17.51 -2.78 -26.08
N ARG A 108 17.26 -2.01 -27.15
CA ARG A 108 16.10 -2.10 -28.05
C ARG A 108 15.62 -3.51 -28.41
N TYR A 109 16.51 -4.49 -28.51
CA TYR A 109 16.20 -5.84 -29.00
C TYR A 109 15.16 -6.63 -28.18
N ARG A 110 14.86 -6.25 -26.94
CA ARG A 110 13.79 -6.89 -26.13
C ARG A 110 12.59 -5.99 -25.85
N PHE A 111 12.59 -4.77 -26.38
CA PHE A 111 11.59 -3.75 -26.09
C PHE A 111 10.91 -3.26 -27.36
N ARG A 112 9.66 -2.82 -27.22
CA ARG A 112 8.88 -2.28 -28.31
C ARG A 112 9.12 -0.78 -28.49
N PRO A 113 9.25 -0.28 -29.73
CA PRO A 113 9.31 1.15 -30.00
C PRO A 113 7.98 1.81 -29.66
N THR A 114 8.00 3.07 -29.20
CA THR A 114 6.77 3.87 -29.16
C THR A 114 6.12 3.91 -30.55
N PRO A 115 4.84 3.52 -30.68
CA PRO A 115 4.14 3.57 -31.96
C PRO A 115 3.87 5.03 -32.37
N ASN A 116 3.70 5.26 -33.67
CA ASN A 116 3.44 6.61 -34.22
C ASN A 116 2.19 7.26 -33.63
N GLN A 117 1.17 6.45 -33.31
CA GLN A 117 -0.04 6.86 -32.62
C GLN A 117 -0.11 6.09 -31.31
N PRO A 118 0.43 6.64 -30.20
CA PRO A 118 0.35 5.98 -28.91
C PRO A 118 -1.10 5.95 -28.44
N GLY A 119 -1.48 4.87 -27.76
CA GLY A 119 -2.77 4.73 -27.07
C GLY A 119 -2.68 5.07 -25.57
N ASP A 120 -1.49 4.94 -24.98
CA ASP A 120 -1.23 5.22 -23.55
C ASP A 120 0.21 5.74 -23.35
N THR A 121 0.37 6.60 -22.34
CA THR A 121 1.65 7.04 -21.78
C THR A 121 2.67 5.93 -21.49
N VAL A 122 2.25 4.71 -21.16
CA VAL A 122 3.15 3.55 -20.97
C VAL A 122 4.02 3.29 -22.20
N GLN A 123 3.49 3.57 -23.39
CA GLN A 123 4.16 3.29 -24.66
C GLN A 123 5.35 4.21 -24.93
N PHE A 124 5.52 5.28 -24.15
CA PHE A 124 6.72 6.13 -24.19
C PHE A 124 7.93 5.50 -23.48
N GLY A 125 7.76 4.36 -22.82
CA GLY A 125 8.86 3.63 -22.18
C GLY A 125 9.45 4.37 -20.97
N VAL A 126 8.71 5.29 -20.36
CA VAL A 126 9.10 5.96 -19.10
C VAL A 126 8.28 5.37 -17.96
N GLN A 127 8.93 4.89 -16.91
CA GLN A 127 8.26 4.29 -15.74
C GLN A 127 8.76 4.90 -14.44
N SER A 128 7.81 5.20 -13.55
CA SER A 128 8.09 5.72 -12.22
C SER A 128 8.89 4.71 -11.40
N ILE A 129 9.92 5.18 -10.69
CA ILE A 129 10.69 4.43 -9.72
C ILE A 129 10.86 5.22 -8.42
N ARG A 130 10.52 4.64 -7.28
CA ARG A 130 10.75 5.27 -5.96
C ARG A 130 12.23 5.51 -5.76
N GLY A 131 12.67 6.70 -5.35
CA GLY A 131 14.07 7.00 -5.05
C GLY A 131 14.58 6.29 -3.78
N PRO A 132 15.91 6.16 -3.61
CA PRO A 132 16.54 5.50 -2.46
C PRO A 132 16.72 6.40 -1.22
N TRP A 133 16.20 7.64 -1.21
CA TRP A 133 16.35 8.63 -0.12
C TRP A 133 15.00 9.09 0.41
#